data_AF-D2U562-F1
#
_entry.id   AF-D2U562-F1
#
_cell.length_a   1.000
_cell.length_b   1.000
_cell.length_c   1.000
_cell.angle_alpha   90.00
_cell.angle_beta   90.00
_cell.angle_gamma   90.00
#
_symmetry.space_group_name_H-M   'P 1'
#
loop_
_entity.id
_entity.type
_entity.pdbx_description
1 polymer ?
#
loop_
_entity_poly.entity_id
_entity_poly.type
_entity_poly.pdbx_seq_one_letter_code
_entity_poly.pdbx_strand_id
1 'polypeptide(L)'
;MAWFVCSLFTVILLADIPPLSLIEGALLKYVGIPVGLTWFMSQKTFDGKKPYRFIQTVVTYAFRPKRTYAGKKVTFEKEKMDETATIVRSEYIELSD
;
A
#
# COMPACT_ATOMS: atom_id res chain seq x y z
N MET A 1 -7.27 -8.17 -15.31
CA MET A 1 -6.41 -9.33 -15.65
C MET A 1 -5.34 -9.63 -14.59
N ALA A 2 -4.41 -8.72 -14.27
CA ALA A 2 -3.36 -9.00 -13.26
C ALA A 2 -3.90 -9.50 -11.90
N TRP A 3 -4.96 -8.89 -11.40
CA TRP A 3 -5.62 -9.33 -10.16
C TRP A 3 -6.18 -10.75 -10.20
N PHE A 4 -6.56 -11.24 -11.37
CA PHE A 4 -7.14 -12.57 -11.54
C PHE A 4 -6.05 -13.63 -11.45
N VAL A 5 -4.92 -13.36 -12.10
CA VAL A 5 -3.74 -14.22 -12.02
C VAL A 5 -3.20 -14.27 -10.59
N CYS A 6 -3.09 -13.11 -9.92
CA CYS A 6 -2.64 -13.05 -8.54
C CYS A 6 -3.59 -13.77 -7.58
N SER A 7 -4.91 -13.55 -7.69
CA SER A 7 -5.88 -14.22 -6.82
C SER A 7 -5.96 -15.73 -7.09
N LEU A 8 -5.90 -16.17 -8.36
CA LEU A 8 -5.85 -17.58 -8.71
C LEU A 8 -4.61 -18.26 -8.14
N PHE A 9 -3.43 -17.66 -8.30
CA PHE A 9 -2.19 -18.20 -7.73
C PHE A 9 -2.25 -18.28 -6.21
N THR A 10 -2.83 -17.26 -5.57
CA THR A 10 -3.03 -17.23 -4.11
C THR A 10 -3.96 -18.36 -3.65
N VAL A 11 -5.07 -18.59 -4.34
CA VAL A 11 -6.02 -19.66 -4.01
C VAL A 11 -5.39 -21.05 -4.20
N ILE A 12 -4.55 -21.23 -5.22
CA ILE A 12 -3.82 -22.49 -5.44
C ILE A 12 -2.81 -22.74 -4.29
N LEU A 13 -2.04 -21.73 -3.89
CA LEU A 13 -1.07 -21.85 -2.80
C LEU A 13 -1.71 -22.10 -1.44
N LEU A 14 -2.88 -21.49 -1.19
CA LEU A 14 -3.60 -21.61 0.08
C LEU A 14 -4.71 -22.68 0.04
N ALA A 15 -4.73 -23.53 -1.00
CA ALA A 15 -5.81 -24.49 -1.22
C ALA A 15 -6.00 -25.47 -0.05
N ASP A 16 -4.92 -25.82 0.64
CA ASP A 16 -4.88 -26.79 1.74
C ASP A 16 -5.07 -26.16 3.13
N ILE A 17 -5.13 -24.82 3.22
CA ILE A 17 -5.30 -24.11 4.49
C ILE A 17 -6.81 -24.04 4.82
N PRO A 18 -7.26 -24.52 6.00
CA PRO A 18 -8.64 -24.31 6.45
C PRO A 18 -8.83 -22.80 6.65
N PRO A 19 -9.78 -22.10 5.98
CA PRO A 19 -11.11 -22.48 5.51
C PRO A 19 -11.29 -22.76 3.99
N LEU A 20 -10.24 -22.64 3.17
CA LEU A 20 -10.32 -22.89 1.72
C LEU A 20 -10.37 -24.39 1.38
N SER A 21 -9.87 -25.25 2.27
CA SER A 21 -9.95 -26.70 2.16
C SER A 21 -11.36 -27.26 2.41
N LEU A 22 -12.24 -26.47 3.04
CA LEU A 22 -13.63 -26.86 3.35
C LEU A 22 -14.59 -26.68 2.18
N ILE A 23 -14.16 -26.02 1.10
CA ILE A 23 -14.97 -25.76 -0.09
C ILE A 23 -14.69 -26.86 -1.11
N GLU A 24 -15.60 -27.82 -1.22
CA GLU A 24 -15.50 -28.97 -2.15
C GLU A 24 -15.70 -28.60 -3.63
N GLY A 25 -16.33 -27.45 -3.90
CA GLY A 25 -16.61 -27.01 -5.27
C GLY A 25 -15.38 -26.43 -5.98
N ALA A 26 -14.77 -27.19 -6.91
CA ALA A 26 -13.62 -26.74 -7.69
C ALA A 26 -13.90 -25.47 -8.52
N LEU A 27 -15.09 -25.37 -9.14
CA LEU A 27 -15.48 -24.17 -9.89
C LEU A 27 -15.62 -22.94 -8.99
N LEU A 28 -16.28 -23.09 -7.84
CA LEU A 28 -16.47 -21.97 -6.91
C LEU A 28 -15.13 -21.54 -6.28
N LYS A 29 -14.27 -22.50 -5.95
CA LYS A 29 -12.96 -22.26 -5.33
C LYS A 29 -12.01 -21.56 -6.30
N TYR A 30 -11.80 -22.11 -7.49
CA TYR A 30 -10.76 -21.62 -8.42
C TYR A 30 -11.26 -20.59 -9.44
N VAL A 31 -12.55 -20.49 -9.69
CA VAL A 31 -13.12 -19.48 -10.60
C VAL A 31 -13.93 -18.45 -9.81
N GLY A 32 -14.84 -18.90 -8.94
CA GLY A 32 -15.72 -18.00 -8.18
C GLY A 32 -14.97 -16.99 -7.30
N ILE A 33 -14.06 -17.47 -6.43
CA ILE A 33 -13.29 -16.60 -5.53
C ILE A 33 -12.37 -15.65 -6.32
N PRO A 34 -11.56 -16.13 -7.29
CA PRO A 34 -10.71 -15.25 -8.10
C PRO A 34 -11.50 -14.20 -8.90
N VAL A 35 -12.63 -14.58 -9.51
CA VAL A 35 -13.51 -13.65 -10.25
C VAL A 35 -14.12 -12.62 -9.29
N GLY A 36 -14.67 -13.05 -8.15
CA GLY A 36 -15.25 -12.14 -7.15
C GLY A 36 -14.23 -11.14 -6.62
N LEU A 37 -13.01 -11.58 -6.33
CA LEU A 37 -11.91 -10.71 -5.92
C LEU A 37 -11.53 -9.71 -7.01
N THR A 38 -11.44 -10.16 -8.27
CA THR A 38 -11.10 -9.26 -9.37
C THR A 38 -12.14 -8.21 -9.64
N TRP A 39 -13.41 -8.61 -9.55
CA TRP A 39 -14.54 -7.70 -9.68
C TRP A 39 -14.54 -6.67 -8.56
N PHE A 40 -14.33 -7.10 -7.30
CA PHE A 40 -14.22 -6.21 -6.15
C PHE A 40 -13.07 -5.20 -6.31
N MET A 41 -11.88 -5.67 -6.70
CA MET A 41 -10.72 -4.81 -6.96
C MET A 41 -10.89 -3.92 -8.19
N SER A 42 -11.81 -4.25 -9.11
CA SER A 42 -12.11 -3.39 -10.26
C SER A 42 -13.07 -2.26 -9.93
N GLN A 43 -13.91 -2.41 -8.90
CA GLN A 43 -14.89 -1.41 -8.52
C GLN A 43 -14.40 -0.48 -7.40
N LYS A 44 -13.48 -0.96 -6.55
CA LYS A 44 -13.02 -0.19 -5.40
C LYS A 44 -11.86 0.74 -5.74
N THR A 45 -11.89 1.89 -5.09
CA THR A 45 -10.81 2.89 -5.09
C THR A 45 -10.33 3.03 -3.65
N PHE A 46 -9.03 2.87 -3.41
CA PHE A 46 -8.43 3.02 -2.08
C PHE A 46 -7.66 4.34 -2.05
N ASP A 47 -8.03 5.25 -1.14
CA ASP A 47 -7.36 6.56 -1.01
C ASP A 47 -7.34 7.36 -2.34
N GLY A 48 -8.45 7.32 -3.08
CA GLY A 48 -8.58 7.94 -4.41
C GLY A 48 -7.72 7.29 -5.52
N LYS A 49 -6.98 6.21 -5.21
CA LYS A 49 -6.09 5.50 -6.13
C LYS A 49 -6.68 4.15 -6.54
N LYS A 50 -6.30 3.70 -7.74
CA LYS A 50 -6.54 2.31 -8.15
C LYS A 50 -5.89 1.37 -7.14
N PRO A 51 -6.49 0.22 -6.79
CA PRO A 51 -5.97 -0.67 -5.74
C PRO A 51 -4.51 -1.09 -5.93
N TYR A 52 -4.09 -1.25 -7.18
CA TYR A 52 -2.71 -1.65 -7.50
C TYR A 52 -1.71 -0.59 -7.05
N ARG A 53 -2.04 0.67 -7.34
CA ARG A 53 -1.20 1.82 -6.99
C ARG A 53 -1.21 2.05 -5.48
N PHE A 54 -2.34 1.79 -4.81
CA PHE A 54 -2.42 1.84 -3.36
C PHE A 54 -1.45 0.84 -2.71
N ILE A 55 -1.51 -0.44 -3.09
CA ILE A 55 -0.58 -1.45 -2.54
C ILE A 55 0.87 -1.08 -2.83
N GLN A 56 1.19 -0.66 -4.06
CA GLN A 56 2.53 -0.20 -4.41
C GLN A 56 3.00 0.91 -3.46
N THR A 57 2.16 1.93 -3.21
CA THR A 57 2.52 3.02 -2.29
C THR A 57 2.72 2.56 -0.85
N VAL A 58 1.90 1.63 -0.36
CA VAL A 58 2.03 1.06 1.00
C VAL A 58 3.34 0.28 1.12
N VAL A 59 3.67 -0.54 0.12
CA VAL A 59 4.91 -1.31 0.08
C VAL A 59 6.13 -0.39 0.03
N THR A 60 6.13 0.60 -0.87
CA THR A 60 7.20 1.61 -0.94
C THR A 60 7.34 2.35 0.38
N TYR A 61 6.25 2.73 1.03
CA TYR A 61 6.26 3.41 2.33
C TYR A 61 6.80 2.51 3.45
N ALA A 62 6.49 1.21 3.43
CA ALA A 62 7.00 0.26 4.41
C ALA A 62 8.52 0.05 4.30
N PHE A 63 9.05 0.01 3.08
CA PHE A 63 10.49 -0.12 2.83
C PHE A 63 11.27 1.20 2.92
N ARG A 64 10.58 2.36 2.96
CA ARG A 64 11.23 3.65 3.11
C ARG A 64 11.91 3.75 4.48
N PRO A 65 13.21 4.09 4.57
CA PRO A 65 13.90 4.24 5.85
C PRO A 65 13.30 5.41 6.63
N LYS A 66 12.76 5.13 7.83
CA LYS A 66 12.21 6.16 8.72
C LYS A 66 13.31 6.64 9.66
N ARG A 67 13.74 7.89 9.50
CA ARG A 67 14.64 8.56 10.45
C ARG A 67 13.79 9.35 11.44
N THR A 68 13.93 9.06 12.73
CA THR A 68 13.34 9.85 13.81
C THR A 68 14.46 10.45 14.65
N TYR A 69 14.33 11.75 14.95
CA TYR A 69 15.33 12.52 15.71
C TYR A 69 14.90 12.78 17.17
N ALA A 70 13.82 12.15 17.64
CA ALA A 70 13.33 12.33 19.00
C ALA A 70 14.40 11.95 20.03
N GLY A 71 14.74 12.90 20.92
CA GLY A 71 15.70 12.70 22.02
C GLY A 71 17.17 12.59 21.61
N LYS A 72 17.52 12.77 20.32
CA LYS A 72 18.89 12.72 19.83
C LYS A 72 19.38 14.12 19.48
N LYS A 73 20.65 14.42 19.78
CA LYS A 73 21.30 15.66 19.37
C LYS A 73 21.38 15.68 17.83
N VAL A 74 20.60 16.55 17.20
CA VAL A 74 20.61 16.73 15.74
C VAL A 74 21.86 17.51 15.37
N THR A 75 22.69 16.94 14.51
CA THR A 75 23.86 17.63 13.95
C THR A 75 23.46 18.13 12.57
N PHE A 76 23.61 19.43 12.31
CA PHE A 76 23.23 20.01 11.03
C PHE A 76 24.28 19.65 9.98
N GLU A 77 24.01 18.60 9.20
CA GLU A 77 24.78 18.24 8.02
C GLU A 77 24.08 18.77 6.76
N LYS A 78 24.87 19.25 5.79
CA LYS A 78 24.35 19.70 4.50
C LYS A 78 24.17 18.47 3.60
N GLU A 79 23.00 17.84 3.67
CA GLU A 79 22.61 16.78 2.74
C GLU A 79 22.00 17.40 1.48
N LYS A 80 22.44 16.94 0.29
CA LYS A 80 21.79 17.32 -0.96
C LYS A 80 20.52 16.49 -1.09
N MET A 81 19.36 17.12 -0.92
CA MET A 81 18.07 16.49 -1.19
C MET A 81 17.80 16.50 -2.69
N ASP A 82 17.75 15.30 -3.27
CA ASP A 82 17.45 15.07 -4.69
C ASP A 82 15.93 14.89 -4.93
N GLU A 83 15.14 14.74 -3.85
CA GLU A 83 13.70 14.60 -3.91
C GLU A 83 13.00 15.97 -4.01
N THR A 84 11.89 16.03 -4.75
CA THR A 84 11.03 17.23 -4.85
C THR A 84 10.43 17.57 -3.48
N ALA A 85 10.98 18.57 -2.81
CA ALA A 85 10.50 19.03 -1.50
C ALA A 85 9.60 20.26 -1.65
N THR A 86 8.44 20.26 -0.99
CA THR A 86 7.61 21.47 -0.85
C THR A 86 8.14 22.30 0.31
N ILE A 87 8.74 23.44 0.01
CA ILE A 87 9.26 24.36 1.02
C ILE A 87 8.11 25.25 1.51
N VAL A 88 7.83 25.23 2.81
CA VAL A 88 6.87 26.14 3.45
C VAL A 88 7.67 27.14 4.27
N ARG A 89 7.54 28.42 3.95
CA ARG A 89 8.15 29.52 4.70
C ARG A 89 7.18 29.94 5.82
N SER A 90 7.61 29.85 7.07
CA SER A 90 6.92 30.52 8.17
C SER A 90 7.35 31.98 8.21
N GLU A 91 6.41 32.91 8.07
CA GLU A 91 6.66 34.33 8.34
C GLU A 91 6.33 34.62 9.81
N TYR A 92 7.22 35.31 10.51
CA TYR A 92 6.93 35.81 11.84
C TYR A 92 5.98 37.00 11.69
N ILE A 93 4.72 36.80 12.06
CA ILE A 93 3.75 37.89 12.16
C ILE A 93 4.08 38.60 13.47
N GLU A 94 4.79 39.73 13.38
CA GLU A 94 4.94 40.64 14.51
C GLU A 94 3.55 41.19 14.85
N LEU A 95 2.98 40.73 15.98
CA LEU A 95 1.80 41.36 16.56
C LEU A 95 2.26 42.73 17.06
N SER A 96 1.72 43.79 16.47
CA SER A 96 1.88 45.15 16.99
C SER A 96 1.26 45.23 18.38
N ASP A 97 2.03 45.70 19.36
CA ASP A 97 1.57 46.02 20.72
C ASP A 97 0.37 46.99 20.74
#